data_AF-A0A958TCC7-F1
#
_entry.id   AF-A0A958TCC7-F1
#
_cell.length_a   1.000
_cell.length_b   1.000
_cell.length_c   1.000
_cell.angle_alpha   90.00
_cell.angle_beta   90.00
_cell.angle_gamma   90.00
#
_symmetry.space_group_name_H-M   'P 1'
#
loop_
_entity.id
_entity.type
_entity.pdbx_description
1 polymer ?
#
loop_
_entity_poly.entity_id
_entity_poly.type
_entity_poly.pdbx_seq_one_letter_code
_entity_poly.pdbx_strand_id
1 'polypeptide(L)' 'MLPRNWSLERIKEEVAWVYENTVAKGVDPDFINSKGHKFYDGLTSEKSFRIRIEIKNENIINAHPKL' A
#
# COMPACT_ATOMS: atom_id res chain seq x y z
N MET A 1 -10.65 3.76 5.86
CA MET A 1 -10.09 4.05 7.21
C MET A 1 -9.54 2.76 7.79
N LEU A 2 -8.51 2.82 8.66
CA LEU A 2 -7.99 1.61 9.31
C LEU A 2 -8.96 1.15 10.42
N PRO A 3 -9.10 -0.16 10.66
CA PRO A 3 -9.88 -0.68 11.78
C PRO A 3 -9.34 -0.20 13.13
N ARG A 4 -10.24 0.19 14.05
CA ARG A 4 -9.86 0.76 15.37
C ARG A 4 -9.16 -0.24 16.28
N ASN A 5 -9.36 -1.54 16.07
CA ASN A 5 -8.77 -2.63 16.85
C ASN A 5 -7.40 -3.06 16.32
N TRP A 6 -6.89 -2.47 15.24
CA TRP A 6 -5.57 -2.80 14.72
C TRP A 6 -4.47 -2.08 15.51
N SER A 7 -3.49 -2.83 15.97
CA SER A 7 -2.27 -2.29 16.56
C SER A 7 -1.40 -1.63 15.47
N LEU A 8 -0.47 -0.76 15.89
CA LEU A 8 0.53 -0.20 14.98
C LEU A 8 1.38 -1.29 14.30
N GLU A 9 1.65 -2.38 15.02
CA GLU A 9 2.34 -3.56 14.49
C GLU A 9 1.52 -4.21 13.38
N ARG A 10 0.24 -4.50 13.63
CA ARG A 10 -0.64 -5.07 12.60
C ARG A 10 -0.75 -4.17 11.36
N ILE A 11 -0.81 -2.86 11.55
CA ILE A 11 -0.82 -1.91 10.43
C ILE A 11 0.46 -2.02 9.58
N LYS A 12 1.63 -2.14 10.23
CA LYS A 12 2.91 -2.31 9.52
C LYS A 12 2.97 -3.64 8.77
N GLU A 13 2.51 -4.73 9.39
CA GLU A 13 2.42 -6.05 8.76
C GLU A 13 1.54 -6.00 7.50
N GLU A 14 0.40 -5.31 7.56
CA GLU A 14 -0.53 -5.22 6.42
C GLU A 14 0.02 -4.34 5.30
N VAL A 15 0.73 -3.25 5.62
CA VAL A 15 1.45 -2.47 4.61
C VAL A 15 2.55 -3.31 3.96
N ALA A 16 3.30 -4.10 4.74
CA ALA A 16 4.32 -5.01 4.21
C ALA A 16 3.70 -6.08 3.30
N TRP A 17 2.61 -6.71 3.73
CA TRP A 17 1.85 -7.68 2.93
C TRP A 17 1.42 -7.09 1.58
N VAL A 18 0.86 -5.87 1.59
CA VAL A 18 0.43 -5.20 0.36
C VAL A 18 1.62 -4.86 -0.53
N TYR A 19 2.74 -4.41 0.03
CA TYR A 19 3.97 -4.14 -0.72
C TYR A 19 4.50 -5.40 -1.42
N GLU A 20 4.57 -6.51 -0.69
CA GLU A 20 5.02 -7.81 -1.21
C GLU A 20 4.13 -8.31 -2.36
N ASN A 21 2.83 -8.08 -2.26
CA ASN A 21 1.86 -8.52 -3.25
C ASN A 21 1.62 -7.52 -4.39
N THR A 22 2.30 -6.36 -4.39
CA THR A 22 2.19 -5.35 -5.45
C THR A 22 3.57 -4.95 -5.96
N VAL A 23 4.24 -4.03 -5.28
CA VAL A 23 5.52 -3.42 -5.68
C VAL A 23 6.61 -4.48 -5.84
N ALA A 24 6.83 -5.32 -4.82
CA ALA A 24 7.89 -6.33 -4.86
C ALA A 24 7.63 -7.43 -5.89
N LYS A 25 6.36 -7.67 -6.21
CA LYS A 25 5.93 -8.65 -7.21
C LYS A 25 6.07 -8.13 -8.65
N GLY A 26 6.42 -6.86 -8.84
CA GLY A 26 6.55 -6.24 -10.15
C GLY A 26 5.20 -5.97 -10.82
N VAL A 27 4.13 -5.79 -10.03
CA VAL A 27 2.84 -5.31 -10.56
C VAL A 27 3.02 -3.89 -11.08
N ASP A 28 2.40 -3.54 -12.20
CA ASP A 28 2.41 -2.17 -12.70
C ASP A 28 1.66 -1.23 -11.75
N PRO A 29 2.10 0.03 -11.57
CA PRO A 29 1.39 0.98 -10.73
C PRO A 29 0.01 1.30 -11.31
N ASP A 30 -1.00 1.41 -10.43
CA ASP A 30 -2.36 1.81 -10.82
C ASP A 30 -2.39 3.23 -11.42
N PHE A 31 -1.47 4.10 -10.99
CA PHE A 31 -1.34 5.46 -11.47
C PHE A 31 0.06 6.03 -11.18
N ILE A 32 0.53 6.91 -12.06
CA ILE A 32 1.74 7.72 -11.87
C ILE A 32 1.36 9.19 -11.99
N ASN A 33 1.66 9.99 -10.96
CA ASN A 33 1.36 11.42 -10.99
C ASN A 33 2.40 12.23 -11.79
N SER A 34 2.11 13.52 -12.03
CA SER A 34 3.02 14.44 -12.72
C SER A 34 4.38 14.66 -12.05
N LYS A 35 4.52 14.27 -10.77
CA LYS A 35 5.78 14.31 -10.00
C LYS A 35 6.54 12.98 -10.06
N GLY A 36 6.07 12.01 -10.83
CA GLY A 36 6.68 10.68 -10.96
C GLY A 36 6.45 9.75 -9.76
N HIS A 37 5.52 10.10 -8.86
CA HIS A 37 5.16 9.19 -7.76
C HIS A 37 4.29 8.07 -8.31
N LYS A 38 4.61 6.84 -7.96
CA LYS A 38 3.89 5.64 -8.37
C LYS A 38 2.96 5.20 -7.24
N PHE A 39 1.71 4.90 -7.58
CA PHE A 39 0.69 4.49 -6.62
C PHE A 39 0.27 3.05 -6.90
N TYR A 40 0.21 2.24 -5.85
CA TYR A 40 -0.13 0.82 -5.90
C TYR A 40 -1.24 0.51 -4.90
N ASP A 41 -2.30 -0.13 -5.35
CA ASP A 41 -3.45 -0.50 -4.53
C ASP A 41 -3.51 -2.01 -4.36
N GLY A 42 -3.25 -2.49 -3.15
CA GLY A 42 -3.37 -3.91 -2.83
C GLY A 42 -4.41 -4.19 -1.76
N LEU A 43 -5.03 -5.37 -1.82
CA LEU A 43 -5.92 -5.86 -0.77
C LEU A 43 -5.11 -6.26 0.45
N THR A 44 -5.66 -5.97 1.63
CA THR A 44 -5.18 -6.52 2.91
C THR A 44 -5.21 -8.05 2.91
N SER A 45 -4.50 -8.68 3.84
CA SER A 45 -4.42 -10.14 3.94
C SER A 45 -5.79 -10.80 4.09
N GLU A 46 -6.70 -10.14 4.82
CA GLU A 46 -8.11 -10.56 5.00
C GLU A 46 -9.04 -10.16 3.85
N LYS A 47 -8.53 -9.46 2.83
CA LYS A 47 -9.29 -8.94 1.67
C LYS A 47 -10.43 -8.00 2.06
N SER A 48 -10.34 -7.39 3.23
CA SER A 48 -11.39 -6.53 3.81
C SER A 48 -11.41 -5.13 3.22
N PHE A 49 -10.24 -4.59 2.84
CA PHE A 49 -10.12 -3.29 2.17
C PHE A 49 -8.79 -3.19 1.41
N ARG A 50 -8.59 -2.10 0.67
CA ARG A 50 -7.33 -1.83 -0.05
C ARG A 50 -6.46 -0.83 0.69
N ILE A 51 -5.15 -1.03 0.65
CA ILE A 51 -4.15 -0.04 1.05
C ILE A 51 -3.51 0.49 -0.23
N ARG A 52 -3.38 1.82 -0.31
CA ARG A 52 -2.60 2.52 -1.32
C ARG A 52 -1.21 2.75 -0.78
N ILE A 53 -0.21 2.28 -1.51
CA ILE A 53 1.21 2.57 -1.27
C ILE A 53 1.69 3.59 -2.30
N GLU A 54 2.38 4.62 -1.84
CA GLU A 54 3.01 5.64 -2.67
C GLU A 54 4.53 5.46 -2.65
N ILE A 55 5.10 5.29 -3.85
CA ILE A 55 6.54 5.10 -4.07
C ILE A 55 7.12 6.29 -4.80
N LYS A 56 8.27 6.77 -4.35
CA LYS A 56 9.13 7.72 -5.07
C LYS A 56 10.57 7.25 -4.98
N ASN A 57 11.27 7.19 -6.12
CA ASN A 57 12.66 6.72 -6.20
C ASN A 57 12.85 5.39 -5.42
N GLU A 58 11.97 4.42 -5.67
CA GLU A 58 12.00 3.08 -5.04
C GLU A 58 11.74 3.04 -3.52
N ASN A 59 11.49 4.19 -2.89
CA ASN A 59 11.17 4.26 -1.45
C ASN A 59 9.67 4.44 -1.22
N ILE A 60 9.14 3.74 -0.22
CA ILE A 60 7.80 4.01 0.32
C ILE A 60 7.83 5.38 1.01
N ILE A 61 7.05 6.33 0.49
CA ILE A 61 6.92 7.66 1.08
C ILE A 61 5.60 7.84 1.82
N ASN A 62 4.59 7.04 1.51
CA ASN A 62 3.32 7.03 2.21
C ASN A 62 2.57 5.71 2.01
N ALA A 63 1.72 5.36 2.97
CA ALA A 63 0.78 4.25 2.85
C ALA A 63 -0.50 4.57 3.63
N HIS A 64 -1.66 4.42 2.99
CA HIS A 64 -2.94 4.71 3.63
C HIS A 64 -4.07 3.82 3.08
N PRO A 65 -5.15 3.58 3.86
CA PRO A 65 -6.33 2.92 3.32
C PRO A 65 -6.89 3.67 2.12
N LYS A 66 -7.25 2.93 1.08
CA LYS A 66 -8.03 3.42 -0.05
C LYS A 66 -9.51 3.14 0.22
N LEU A 67 -10.32 4.19 0.21
CA LEU A 67 -11.79 4.11 0.27
C LEU A 67 -12.35 3.68 -1.08
#